data_AF-A0A7C3AIN3-F1
#
_entry.id   AF-A0A7C3AIN3-F1
#
_cell.length_a   1.000
_cell.length_b   1.000
_cell.length_c   1.000
_cell.angle_alpha   90.00
_cell.angle_beta   90.00
_cell.angle_gamma   90.00
#
_symmetry.space_group_name_H-M   'P 1'
#
loop_
_entity.id
_entity.type
_entity.pdbx_description
1 polymer ?
#
loop_
_entity_poly.entity_id
_entity_poly.type
_entity_poly.pdbx_seq_one_letter_code
_entity_poly.pdbx_strand_id
1 'polypeptide(L)'
;MSSEVSRSVECSECKYVFQDDEIDQDSEKLKPCPNCGSLRRNINSTVRETLVLHEYVGLKVKKPASKHKKNRADYELEEGKKRGKDGRLVYKKLVKDREHADSNDSYQELVVDAETGEVIVDKHEKLSKH
;
A
#
# COMPACT_ATOMS: atom_id res chain seq x y z
N MET A 1 0.07 -2.22 9.51
CA MET A 1 -1.37 -2.54 9.47
C MET A 1 -1.92 -2.26 10.85
N SER A 2 -2.69 -1.20 11.01
CA SER A 2 -3.40 -0.91 12.24
C SER A 2 -4.86 -1.32 12.03
N SER A 3 -5.31 -2.32 12.77
CA SER A 3 -6.72 -2.70 12.86
C SER A 3 -7.29 -2.10 14.12
N GLU A 4 -8.29 -1.23 13.98
CA GLU A 4 -9.07 -0.74 15.11
C GLU A 4 -10.29 -1.65 15.24
N VAL A 5 -10.41 -2.32 16.39
CA VAL A 5 -11.57 -3.15 16.71
C VAL A 5 -12.36 -2.45 17.80
N SER A 6 -13.59 -2.07 17.50
CA SER A 6 -14.53 -1.60 18.50
C SER A 6 -15.64 -2.62 18.69
N ARG A 7 -16.02 -2.82 19.95
CA ARG A 7 -17.09 -3.71 20.35
C ARG A 7 -18.11 -2.90 21.13
N SER A 8 -19.39 -3.12 20.85
CA SER A 8 -20.47 -2.65 21.70
C SER A 8 -21.45 -3.77 21.94
N VAL A 9 -22.09 -3.74 23.11
CA VAL A 9 -23.12 -4.71 23.47
C VAL A 9 -24.39 -3.93 23.76
N GLU A 10 -25.49 -4.33 23.15
CA GLU A 10 -26.80 -3.73 23.37
C GLU A 10 -27.82 -4.79 23.79
N CYS A 11 -28.85 -4.40 24.54
CA CYS A 11 -29.98 -5.26 24.80
C CYS A 11 -30.80 -5.44 23.51
N SER A 12 -31.09 -6.70 23.15
CA SER A 12 -31.84 -6.99 21.92
C SER A 12 -33.26 -6.43 21.93
N GLU A 13 -33.86 -6.29 23.12
CA GLU A 13 -35.27 -5.89 23.29
C GLU A 13 -35.45 -4.37 23.37
N CYS A 14 -34.63 -3.69 24.19
CA CYS A 14 -34.82 -2.26 24.47
C CYS A 14 -33.67 -1.36 23.97
N LYS A 15 -32.68 -1.93 23.26
CA LYS A 15 -31.52 -1.21 22.68
C LYS A 15 -30.65 -0.46 23.69
N TYR A 16 -30.77 -0.78 24.98
CA TYR A 16 -29.88 -0.25 26.00
C TYR A 16 -28.44 -0.68 25.71
N VAL A 17 -27.52 0.26 25.60
CA VAL A 17 -26.10 0.00 25.35
C VAL A 17 -25.41 -0.19 26.69
N PHE A 18 -24.83 -1.38 26.89
CA PHE A 18 -24.07 -1.71 28.08
C PHE A 18 -22.71 -1.01 28.02
N GLN A 19 -22.25 -0.48 29.17
CA GLN A 19 -20.89 0.01 29.30
C GLN A 19 -19.93 -1.16 29.57
N ASP A 20 -18.64 -1.01 29.26
CA ASP A 20 -17.65 -2.10 29.30
C ASP A 20 -17.49 -2.71 30.70
N ASP A 21 -17.71 -1.93 31.75
CA ASP A 21 -17.72 -2.32 33.17
C ASP A 21 -18.96 -3.13 33.58
N GLU A 22 -20.02 -3.12 32.78
CA GLU A 22 -21.24 -3.92 32.99
C GLU A 22 -21.17 -5.31 32.33
N ILE A 23 -20.12 -5.57 31.56
CA ILE A 23 -19.88 -6.83 30.85
C ILE A 23 -18.92 -7.67 31.70
N ASP A 24 -19.47 -8.43 32.65
CA ASP A 24 -18.70 -9.45 33.38
C ASP A 24 -18.25 -10.55 32.41
N GLN A 25 -16.95 -10.59 32.08
CA GLN A 25 -16.40 -11.59 31.15
C GLN A 25 -16.19 -12.97 31.81
N ASP A 26 -16.12 -13.03 33.14
CA ASP A 26 -15.78 -14.25 33.90
C ASP A 26 -16.95 -14.87 34.67
N SER A 27 -18.13 -14.26 34.67
CA SER A 27 -19.28 -14.82 35.38
C SER A 27 -20.11 -15.71 34.44
N GLU A 28 -20.30 -16.98 34.80
CA GLU A 28 -21.20 -17.93 34.10
C GLU A 28 -22.67 -17.46 34.01
N LYS A 29 -22.99 -16.31 34.62
CA LYS A 29 -24.35 -15.75 34.68
C LYS A 29 -24.37 -14.31 34.18
N LEU A 30 -24.91 -14.14 32.97
CA LEU A 30 -25.18 -12.83 32.38
C LEU A 30 -26.10 -12.00 33.30
N LYS A 31 -25.70 -10.77 33.63
CA LYS A 31 -26.58 -9.82 34.32
C LYS A 31 -27.76 -9.44 33.41
N PRO A 32 -29.00 -9.36 33.93
CA PRO A 32 -30.14 -8.88 33.16
C PRO A 32 -29.98 -7.41 32.78
N CYS A 33 -30.60 -7.00 31.67
CA CYS A 33 -30.63 -5.61 31.25
C CYS A 33 -31.26 -4.73 32.35
N PRO A 34 -30.63 -3.61 32.76
CA PRO A 34 -31.18 -2.74 33.80
C PRO A 34 -32.49 -2.05 33.39
N ASN A 35 -32.73 -1.90 32.08
CA ASN A 35 -33.90 -1.19 31.58
C ASN A 35 -35.13 -2.10 31.39
N CYS A 36 -34.95 -3.36 31.00
CA CYS A 36 -36.08 -4.26 30.68
C CYS A 36 -35.99 -5.67 31.27
N GLY A 37 -34.93 -5.99 32.02
CA GLY A 37 -34.71 -7.31 32.63
C GLY A 37 -34.33 -8.43 31.65
N SER A 38 -34.32 -8.16 30.34
CA SER A 38 -33.98 -9.16 29.33
C SER A 38 -32.52 -9.62 29.44
N LEU A 39 -32.29 -10.92 29.19
CA LEU A 39 -30.96 -11.51 29.07
C LEU A 39 -30.44 -11.52 27.63
N ARG A 40 -31.27 -11.13 26.65
CA ARG A 40 -30.91 -11.13 25.23
C ARG A 40 -30.06 -9.91 24.91
N ARG A 41 -28.91 -10.15 24.30
CA ARG A 41 -27.96 -9.10 23.89
C ARG A 41 -27.56 -9.27 22.43
N ASN A 42 -27.39 -8.15 21.73
CA ASN A 42 -26.68 -8.11 20.45
C ASN A 42 -25.25 -7.65 20.73
N ILE A 43 -24.28 -8.37 20.16
CA ILE A 43 -22.86 -8.00 20.22
C ILE A 43 -22.50 -7.45 18.85
N ASN A 44 -22.23 -6.16 18.79
CA ASN A 44 -21.80 -5.49 17.58
C ASN A 44 -20.27 -5.36 17.61
N SER A 45 -19.62 -5.88 16.58
CA SER A 45 -18.17 -5.74 16.41
C SER A 45 -17.91 -5.00 15.10
N THR A 46 -17.16 -3.90 15.18
CA THR A 46 -16.70 -3.16 14.01
C THR A 46 -15.20 -3.32 13.90
N VAL A 47 -14.75 -3.81 12.75
CA VAL A 47 -13.34 -3.90 12.40
C VAL A 47 -13.05 -2.84 11.35
N ARG A 48 -12.15 -1.91 11.64
CA ARG A 48 -11.65 -0.93 10.68
C ARG A 48 -10.22 -1.27 10.30
N GLU A 49 -10.01 -1.39 9.00
CA GLU A 49 -8.68 -1.63 8.42
C GLU A 49 -8.32 -0.50 7.47
N THR A 50 -7.04 -0.10 7.48
CA THR A 50 -6.48 0.81 6.50
C THR A 50 -5.57 0.05 5.56
N LEU A 51 -5.90 0.10 4.26
CA LEU A 51 -5.09 -0.47 3.19
C LEU A 51 -4.34 0.65 2.49
N VAL A 52 -3.01 0.57 2.50
CA VAL A 52 -2.15 1.47 1.72
C VAL A 52 -1.66 0.71 0.50
N LEU A 53 -2.05 1.17 -0.68
CA LEU A 53 -1.60 0.63 -1.95
C LEU A 53 -0.44 1.47 -2.48
N HIS A 54 0.58 0.78 -3.00
CA HIS A 54 1.71 1.39 -3.66
C HIS A 54 1.72 0.94 -5.11
N GLU A 55 1.79 1.91 -6.03
CA GLU A 55 1.80 1.65 -7.46
C GLU A 55 3.20 1.82 -8.02
N TYR A 56 3.54 0.94 -8.96
CA TYR A 56 4.76 0.99 -9.76
C TYR A 56 4.39 0.66 -11.21
N VAL A 57 4.70 1.58 -12.12
CA VAL A 57 4.36 1.45 -13.54
C VAL A 57 5.64 1.36 -14.36
N GLY A 58 5.65 0.46 -15.33
CA GLY A 58 6.70 0.34 -16.33
C GLY A 58 6.11 0.50 -17.73
N LEU A 59 6.59 1.49 -18.48
CA LEU A 59 6.23 1.75 -19.86
C LEU A 59 7.42 1.44 -20.77
N LYS A 60 7.12 0.77 -21.88
CA LYS A 60 8.11 0.46 -22.93
C LYS A 60 7.52 0.88 -24.26
N VAL A 61 8.17 1.82 -24.94
CA VAL A 61 7.72 2.33 -26.23
C VAL A 61 8.66 1.82 -27.30
N LYS A 62 8.06 1.26 -28.36
CA LYS A 62 8.75 0.89 -29.57
C LYS A 62 8.18 1.67 -30.75
N LYS A 63 9.03 2.40 -31.47
CA LYS A 63 8.66 3.14 -32.67
C LYS A 63 8.40 2.17 -33.82
N PRO A 64 7.42 2.45 -34.71
CA PRO A 64 7.12 1.59 -35.86
C PRO A 64 8.32 1.33 -36.78
N ALA A 65 9.20 2.31 -36.95
CA ALA A 65 10.40 2.23 -37.78
C ALA A 65 11.67 1.82 -36.99
N SER A 66 11.52 1.36 -35.75
CA SER A 66 12.66 1.02 -34.89
C SER A 66 13.48 -0.11 -35.50
N LYS A 67 14.79 0.15 -35.69
CA LYS A 67 15.76 -0.87 -36.11
C LYS A 67 16.21 -1.76 -34.95
N HIS A 68 15.75 -1.50 -33.72
CA HIS A 68 16.13 -2.31 -32.56
C HIS A 68 15.47 -3.69 -32.60
N LYS A 69 16.19 -4.68 -32.03
CA LYS A 69 15.75 -6.08 -31.92
C LYS A 69 14.32 -6.19 -31.39
N LYS A 70 13.62 -7.28 -31.72
CA LYS A 70 12.19 -7.50 -31.38
C LYS A 70 11.85 -7.17 -29.92
N ASN A 71 12.76 -7.47 -28.98
CA ASN A 71 12.54 -7.31 -27.54
C ASN A 71 13.23 -6.07 -26.92
N ARG A 72 13.72 -5.14 -27.73
CA ARG A 72 14.39 -3.92 -27.26
C ARG A 72 13.54 -2.70 -27.62
N ALA A 73 13.11 -1.96 -26.59
CA ALA A 73 12.34 -0.73 -26.71
C ALA A 73 13.26 0.46 -26.98
N ASP A 74 12.74 1.46 -27.72
CA ASP A 74 13.43 2.72 -27.97
C ASP A 74 13.44 3.60 -26.72
N TYR A 75 12.37 3.52 -25.93
CA TYR A 75 12.22 4.26 -24.69
C TYR A 75 11.63 3.36 -23.61
N GLU A 76 12.21 3.40 -22.42
CA GLU A 76 11.66 2.75 -21.23
C GLU A 76 11.56 3.78 -20.10
N LEU A 77 10.40 3.79 -19.43
CA LEU A 77 10.15 4.55 -18.21
C LEU A 77 9.65 3.58 -17.15
N GLU A 78 10.25 3.60 -15.98
CA GLU A 78 9.70 2.93 -14.80
C GLU A 78 9.58 3.95 -13.68
N GLU A 79 8.41 4.07 -13.04
CA GLU A 79 8.16 5.07 -12.01
C GLU A 79 7.18 4.56 -10.95
N GLY A 80 7.44 4.90 -9.68
CA GLY A 80 6.53 4.68 -8.57
C GLY A 80 7.18 4.05 -7.34
N LYS A 81 6.35 3.59 -6.40
CA LYS A 81 6.78 2.97 -5.14
C LYS A 81 6.81 1.45 -5.27
N LYS A 82 7.93 0.84 -4.94
CA LYS A 82 8.12 -0.62 -4.96
C LYS A 82 8.96 -1.09 -3.78
N ARG A 83 8.90 -2.38 -3.48
CA ARG A 83 9.88 -2.99 -2.58
C ARG A 83 11.21 -3.21 -3.29
N GLY A 84 12.28 -2.73 -2.67
CA GLY A 84 13.67 -3.01 -3.03
C GLY A 84 14.05 -4.46 -2.77
N LYS A 85 15.27 -4.85 -3.18
CA LYS A 85 15.78 -6.22 -2.97
C LYS A 85 16.00 -6.55 -1.49
N ASP A 86 16.27 -5.53 -0.69
CA ASP A 86 16.42 -5.56 0.77
C ASP A 86 15.07 -5.52 1.51
N GLY A 87 13.94 -5.49 0.78
CA GLY A 87 12.59 -5.46 1.33
C GLY A 87 12.09 -4.07 1.73
N ARG A 88 12.94 -3.03 1.67
CA ARG A 88 12.57 -1.65 1.97
C ARG A 88 11.65 -1.08 0.90
N LEU A 89 10.74 -0.20 1.30
CA LEU A 89 9.91 0.52 0.35
C LEU A 89 10.73 1.69 -0.23
N VAL A 90 10.82 1.76 -1.55
CA VAL A 90 11.55 2.82 -2.24
C VAL A 90 10.67 3.47 -3.30
N TYR A 91 10.86 4.75 -3.53
CA TYR A 91 10.45 5.39 -4.77
C TYR A 91 11.55 5.17 -5.80
N LYS A 92 11.19 4.67 -6.98
CA LYS A 92 12.11 4.51 -8.09
C LYS A 92 11.59 5.25 -9.31
N LYS A 93 12.48 5.98 -9.97
CA LYS A 93 12.30 6.53 -11.30
C LYS A 93 13.46 6.09 -12.17
N LEU A 94 13.18 5.50 -13.32
CA LEU A 94 14.18 5.03 -14.28
C LEU A 94 13.76 5.42 -15.68
N VAL A 95 14.67 6.04 -16.42
CA VAL A 95 14.48 6.42 -17.82
C VAL A 95 15.63 5.83 -18.62
N LYS A 96 15.30 5.10 -19.67
CA LYS A 96 16.26 4.64 -20.68
C LYS A 96 15.80 5.17 -22.01
N ASP A 97 16.53 6.15 -22.53
CA ASP A 97 16.30 6.69 -23.86
C ASP A 97 17.36 6.15 -24.82
N ARG A 98 16.89 5.60 -25.93
CA ARG A 98 17.71 5.04 -27.01
C ARG A 98 17.40 5.72 -28.34
N GLU A 99 16.68 6.83 -28.32
CA GLU A 99 16.26 7.56 -29.51
C GLU A 99 17.48 7.95 -30.37
N HIS A 100 17.69 7.16 -31.42
CA HIS A 100 18.89 7.15 -32.25
C HIS A 100 20.16 7.04 -31.40
N ALA A 101 20.84 5.89 -31.47
CA ALA A 101 22.09 5.61 -30.74
C ALA A 101 23.17 6.72 -30.83
N ASP A 102 23.04 7.64 -31.78
CA ASP A 102 23.93 8.78 -31.99
C ASP A 102 23.44 10.13 -31.41
N SER A 103 22.16 10.29 -31.04
CA SER A 103 21.62 11.59 -30.56
C SER A 103 21.00 11.60 -29.15
N ASN A 104 20.41 10.50 -28.68
CA ASN A 104 19.80 10.43 -27.35
C ASN A 104 20.08 9.07 -26.68
N ASP A 105 21.32 8.91 -26.22
CA ASP A 105 21.82 7.74 -25.49
C ASP A 105 21.88 8.07 -23.99
N SER A 106 20.73 8.04 -23.29
CA SER A 106 20.65 8.47 -21.89
C SER A 106 20.08 7.42 -20.95
N TYR A 107 20.73 7.30 -19.80
CA TYR A 107 20.30 6.52 -18.65
C TYR A 107 20.13 7.45 -17.46
N GLN A 108 18.94 7.42 -16.87
CA GLN A 108 18.65 8.11 -15.63
C GLN A 108 18.06 7.11 -14.64
N GLU A 109 18.60 7.05 -13.43
CA GLU A 109 18.06 6.26 -12.35
C GLU A 109 18.12 7.06 -11.06
N LEU A 110 16.93 7.23 -10.46
CA LEU A 110 16.74 7.80 -9.15
C LEU A 110 16.05 6.76 -8.27
N VAL A 111 16.65 6.46 -7.13
CA VAL A 111 16.08 5.60 -6.10
C VAL A 111 16.16 6.35 -4.77
N VAL A 112 15.00 6.50 -4.12
CA VAL A 112 14.85 7.23 -2.86
C VAL A 112 14.16 6.33 -1.86
N ASP A 113 14.62 6.32 -0.62
CA ASP A 113 13.92 5.65 0.49
C ASP A 113 12.54 6.29 0.67
N ALA A 114 11.49 5.47 0.66
CA ALA A 114 10.12 6.00 0.66
C ALA A 114 9.65 6.49 2.04
N GLU A 115 10.37 6.15 3.11
CA GLU A 115 10.10 6.56 4.48
C GLU A 115 10.91 7.80 4.87
N THR A 116 12.22 7.81 4.59
CA THR A 116 13.13 8.90 5.01
C THR A 116 13.29 9.99 3.95
N GLY A 117 13.05 9.68 2.68
CA GLY A 117 13.34 10.57 1.56
C GLY A 117 14.83 10.64 1.20
N GLU A 118 15.68 9.79 1.80
CA GLU A 118 17.10 9.74 1.48
C GLU A 118 17.36 9.19 0.08
N VAL A 119 18.24 9.85 -0.66
CA VAL A 119 18.65 9.41 -2.00
C VAL A 119 19.63 8.24 -1.87
N ILE A 120 19.23 7.07 -2.38
CA ILE A 120 20.02 5.84 -2.38
C ILE A 120 20.84 5.74 -3.67
N VAL A 121 20.24 6.12 -4.80
CA VAL A 121 20.87 6.13 -6.12
C VAL A 121 20.44 7.38 -6.85
N ASP A 122 21.40 8.10 -7.42
CA ASP A 122 21.17 9.18 -8.37
C ASP A 122 22.23 9.07 -9.47
N LYS A 123 21.82 8.56 -10.63
CA LYS A 123 22.69 8.31 -11.78
C LYS A 123 22.14 9.00 -13.01
N HIS A 124 23.01 9.75 -13.67
CA HIS A 124 22.76 10.40 -14.94
C HIS A 124 23.97 10.14 -15.85
N GLU A 125 23.82 9.21 -16.78
CA GLU A 125 24.93 8.81 -17.64
C GLU A 125 24.48 8.42 -19.04
N LYS A 126 25.46 8.17 -19.90
CA LYS A 126 25.20 7.64 -21.23
C LYS A 126 24.78 6.18 -21.11
N LEU A 127 23.67 5.80 -21.74
CA LEU A 127 23.20 4.42 -21.68
C LEU A 127 24.19 3.43 -22.29
N SER A 128 25.01 3.84 -23.27
CA SER A 128 26.11 3.03 -23.81
C SER A 128 27.23 2.71 -22.81
N LYS A 129 27.32 3.46 -21.70
CA LYS A 129 28.33 3.28 -20.65
C LYS A 129 27.76 2.57 -19.40
N HIS A 130 26.45 2.34 -19.38
CA HIS A 130 25.72 1.71 -18.27
C HIS A 130 25.69 0.19 -18.38
#